data_AF-A0A2T4PXD6-F1
#
_entry.id   AF-A0A2T4PXD6-F1
#
_cell.length_a   1.000
_cell.length_b   1.000
_cell.length_c   1.000
_cell.angle_alpha   90.00
_cell.angle_beta   90.00
_cell.angle_gamma   90.00
#
_symmetry.space_group_name_H-M   'P 1'
#
loop_
_entity.id
_entity.type
_entity.pdbx_description
1 polymer ?
#
loop_
_entity_poly.entity_id
_entity_poly.type
_entity_poly.pdbx_seq_one_letter_code
_entity_poly.pdbx_strand_id
1 'polypeptide(L)'
;MSGKCTQSAINNGYSSNSTHVTGRRLLRNEKVKDYIQSKKDEIIDVTILTAKETLYLLSRSAVGEETEVKEVVDKKSSFEKNPDTGPGRMNLVYNEHVELVEVPIKASDRLKARDLLGRYLSIFTDKIDMNMATPVFIDSIGQDDEKNDSDLKEL
;
A
#
# COMPACT_ATOMS: atom_id res chain seq x y z
N MET A 1 10.17 24.50 4.45
CA MET A 1 11.37 23.66 4.13
C MET A 1 12.74 24.33 4.42
N SER A 2 12.82 25.59 4.90
CA SER A 2 14.10 26.33 5.04
C SER A 2 15.00 25.88 6.22
N GLY A 3 14.42 25.54 7.38
CA GLY A 3 15.17 25.33 8.63
C GLY A 3 16.16 24.16 8.66
N LYS A 4 15.88 23.06 7.93
CA LYS A 4 16.80 21.91 7.87
C LYS A 4 18.04 22.19 7.01
N CYS A 5 17.88 23.01 5.98
CA CYS A 5 18.96 23.33 5.04
C CYS A 5 19.94 24.35 5.64
N THR A 6 19.41 25.35 6.37
CA THR A 6 20.22 26.33 7.11
C THR A 6 21.04 25.65 8.20
N GLN A 7 20.43 24.76 8.98
CA GLN A 7 21.12 24.04 10.04
C GLN A 7 22.21 23.11 9.50
N SER A 8 21.94 22.40 8.40
CA SER A 8 22.94 21.57 7.74
C SER A 8 24.12 22.40 7.23
N ALA A 9 23.87 23.58 6.63
CA ALA A 9 24.96 24.46 6.18
C ALA A 9 25.82 24.98 7.34
N ILE A 10 25.23 25.32 8.49
CA ILE A 10 25.97 25.71 9.70
C ILE A 10 26.85 24.56 10.17
N ASN A 11 26.30 23.34 10.23
CA ASN A 11 27.02 22.16 10.68
C ASN A 11 28.18 21.77 9.75
N ASN A 12 28.09 22.11 8.45
CA ASN A 12 29.16 21.92 7.47
C ASN A 12 30.20 23.06 7.45
N GLY A 13 30.13 24.00 8.40
CA GLY A 13 31.13 25.07 8.57
C GLY A 13 30.93 26.32 7.70
N TYR A 14 29.76 26.50 7.08
CA TYR A 14 29.47 27.72 6.30
C TYR A 14 29.12 28.91 7.21
N SER A 15 29.52 30.12 6.80
CA SER A 15 29.31 31.36 7.55
C SER A 15 27.83 31.66 7.83
N SER A 16 27.49 31.85 9.11
CA SER A 16 26.13 32.04 9.64
C SER A 16 25.31 33.08 8.86
N ASN A 17 25.95 34.20 8.49
CA ASN A 17 25.31 35.35 7.86
C ASN A 17 24.75 35.07 6.44
N SER A 18 25.18 33.98 5.77
CA SER A 18 24.74 33.63 4.40
C SER A 18 24.25 32.17 4.27
N THR A 19 24.00 31.49 5.38
CA THR A 19 23.58 30.07 5.40
C THR A 19 22.27 29.82 4.65
N HIS A 20 21.31 30.74 4.74
CA HIS A 20 20.02 30.63 4.04
C HIS A 20 20.17 30.62 2.52
N VAL A 21 21.04 31.48 1.99
CA VAL A 21 21.31 31.58 0.54
C VAL A 21 22.18 30.42 0.09
N THR A 22 23.23 30.10 0.86
CA THR A 22 24.20 29.05 0.54
C THR A 22 23.55 27.67 0.53
N GLY A 23 22.74 27.34 1.54
CA GLY A 23 22.03 26.07 1.60
C GLY A 23 21.07 25.88 0.43
N ARG A 24 20.31 26.93 0.05
CA ARG A 24 19.41 26.87 -1.11
C ARG A 24 20.16 26.74 -2.43
N ARG A 25 21.34 27.37 -2.55
CA ARG A 25 22.21 27.26 -3.73
C ARG A 25 22.82 25.86 -3.85
N LEU A 26 23.23 25.25 -2.74
CA LEU A 26 23.80 23.91 -2.71
C LEU A 26 22.81 22.86 -3.24
N LEU A 27 21.54 22.96 -2.84
CA LEU A 27 20.47 22.05 -3.32
C LEU A 27 20.13 22.19 -4.81
N ARG A 28 20.50 23.32 -5.44
CA ARG A 28 20.30 23.55 -6.88
C ARG A 28 21.49 23.09 -7.71
N ASN A 29 22.63 22.79 -7.10
CA ASN A 29 23.79 22.27 -7.80
C ASN A 29 23.45 20.88 -8.36
N GLU A 30 23.64 20.67 -9.66
CA GLU A 30 23.32 19.42 -10.36
C GLU A 30 23.97 18.21 -9.68
N LYS A 31 25.27 18.27 -9.37
CA LYS A 31 25.99 17.17 -8.71
C LYS A 31 25.42 16.81 -7.35
N VAL A 32 25.06 17.83 -6.56
CA VAL A 32 24.47 17.62 -5.21
C VAL A 32 23.06 17.06 -5.34
N LYS A 33 22.28 17.56 -6.30
CA LYS A 33 20.93 17.09 -6.58
C LYS A 33 20.93 15.64 -7.04
N ASP A 34 21.82 15.26 -7.96
CA ASP A 34 21.96 13.90 -8.48
C ASP A 34 22.43 12.94 -7.38
N TYR A 35 23.35 13.38 -6.51
CA TYR A 35 23.77 12.60 -5.35
C TYR A 35 22.63 12.39 -4.34
N ILE A 36 21.84 13.42 -4.05
CA ILE A 36 20.65 13.29 -3.19
C ILE A 36 19.62 12.35 -3.83
N GLN A 37 19.44 12.43 -5.15
CA GLN A 37 18.49 11.60 -5.86
C GLN A 37 18.93 10.13 -5.86
N SER A 38 20.17 9.82 -6.24
CA SER A 38 20.71 8.46 -6.19
C SER A 38 20.65 7.85 -4.79
N LYS A 39 20.94 8.63 -3.72
CA LYS A 39 20.78 8.15 -2.34
C LYS A 39 19.34 7.94 -1.94
N LYS A 40 18.40 8.76 -2.42
CA LYS A 40 16.97 8.51 -2.23
C LYS A 40 16.54 7.24 -2.95
N ASP A 41 16.98 7.04 -4.19
CA ASP A 41 16.63 5.87 -4.98
C ASP A 41 17.21 4.59 -4.34
N GLU A 42 18.44 4.63 -3.80
CA GLU A 42 19.04 3.53 -3.02
C GLU A 42 18.25 3.23 -1.73
N ILE A 43 17.87 4.26 -0.96
CA ILE A 43 17.04 4.08 0.23
C ILE A 43 15.67 3.53 -0.13
N ILE A 44 15.08 4.02 -1.22
CA ILE A 44 13.79 3.58 -1.72
C ILE A 44 13.90 2.11 -2.17
N ASP A 45 14.94 1.71 -2.88
CA ASP A 45 15.14 0.32 -3.33
C ASP A 45 15.30 -0.65 -2.14
N VAL A 46 16.03 -0.24 -1.09
CA VAL A 46 16.14 -1.02 0.16
C VAL A 46 14.82 -1.07 0.95
N THR A 47 14.00 -0.03 0.86
CA THR A 47 12.74 0.07 1.62
C THR A 47 11.55 -0.52 0.86
N ILE A 48 11.60 -0.55 -0.47
CA ILE A 48 10.55 -1.09 -1.31
C ILE A 48 10.60 -2.61 -1.19
N LEU A 49 9.46 -3.18 -0.82
CA LEU A 49 9.23 -4.60 -1.00
C LEU A 49 9.28 -4.94 -2.48
N THR A 50 10.31 -5.69 -2.88
CA THR A 50 10.43 -6.18 -4.25
C THR A 50 9.25 -7.11 -4.57
N ALA A 51 8.88 -7.25 -5.84
CA ALA A 51 7.82 -8.17 -6.26
C ALA A 51 8.04 -9.62 -5.74
N LYS A 52 9.29 -10.08 -5.62
CA LYS A 52 9.61 -11.39 -5.04
C LYS A 52 9.39 -11.44 -3.52
N GLU A 53 9.72 -10.38 -2.80
CA GLU A 53 9.58 -10.31 -1.34
C GLU A 53 8.11 -10.18 -0.93
N THR A 54 7.33 -9.40 -1.68
CA THR A 54 5.87 -9.33 -1.48
C THR A 54 5.21 -10.69 -1.70
N LEU A 55 5.58 -11.42 -2.76
CA LEU A 55 5.11 -12.78 -3.00
C LEU A 55 5.52 -13.73 -1.88
N TYR A 56 6.75 -13.62 -1.39
CA TYR A 56 7.25 -14.42 -0.27
C TYR A 56 6.45 -14.17 1.02
N LEU A 57 6.21 -12.90 1.38
CA LEU A 57 5.41 -12.55 2.55
C LEU A 57 3.96 -13.00 2.40
N LEU A 58 3.34 -12.80 1.23
CA LEU A 58 1.99 -13.30 0.96
C LEU A 58 1.91 -14.83 1.06
N SER A 59 2.96 -15.55 0.63
CA SER A 59 3.06 -17.00 0.79
C SER A 59 3.06 -17.41 2.27
N ARG A 60 3.91 -16.78 3.09
CA ARG A 60 3.97 -17.05 4.54
C ARG A 60 2.64 -16.76 5.23
N SER A 61 2.00 -15.65 4.89
CA SER A 61 0.66 -15.32 5.36
C SER A 61 -0.40 -16.32 4.87
N ALA A 62 -0.31 -16.80 3.62
CA ALA A 62 -1.25 -17.78 3.07
C ALA A 62 -1.12 -19.17 3.73
N VAL A 63 0.09 -19.56 4.13
CA VAL A 63 0.36 -20.78 4.92
C VAL A 63 -0.08 -20.58 6.38
N GLY A 64 0.04 -19.35 6.89
CA GLY A 64 -0.29 -19.01 8.28
C GLY A 64 0.89 -19.16 9.23
N GLU A 65 2.11 -18.94 8.74
CA GLU A 65 3.34 -18.92 9.55
C GLU A 65 3.49 -17.64 10.37
N GLU A 66 2.82 -16.57 9.96
CA GLU A 66 2.82 -15.29 10.66
C GLU A 66 1.92 -15.35 11.92
N THR A 67 2.21 -14.49 12.89
CA THR A 67 1.42 -14.33 14.12
C THR A 67 0.87 -12.91 14.23
N GLU A 68 -0.27 -12.80 14.91
CA GLU A 68 -0.95 -11.55 15.24
C GLU A 68 -1.01 -11.43 16.76
N VAL A 69 -0.69 -10.25 17.28
CA VAL A 69 -0.79 -9.97 18.71
C VAL A 69 -2.23 -9.60 19.04
N LYS A 70 -2.84 -10.32 19.97
CA LYS A 70 -4.21 -10.07 20.42
C LYS A 70 -4.27 -9.83 21.91
N GLU A 71 -5.08 -8.84 22.29
CA GLU A 71 -5.44 -8.59 23.68
C GLU A 71 -6.43 -9.65 24.17
N VAL A 72 -6.04 -10.38 25.20
CA VAL A 72 -6.88 -11.36 25.91
C VAL A 72 -7.13 -10.83 27.30
N VAL A 73 -8.40 -10.81 27.72
CA VAL A 73 -8.79 -10.37 29.06
C VAL A 73 -8.85 -11.59 29.97
N ASP A 74 -7.90 -11.67 30.88
CA ASP A 74 -7.82 -12.71 31.89
C ASP A 74 -8.33 -12.18 33.23
N LYS A 75 -9.20 -12.95 33.87
CA LYS A 75 -9.67 -12.66 35.23
C LYS A 75 -8.71 -13.29 36.23
N LYS A 76 -7.86 -12.46 36.84
CA LYS A 76 -6.95 -12.90 37.90
C LYS A 76 -7.53 -12.54 39.26
N SER A 77 -7.44 -13.48 40.20
CA SER A 77 -7.86 -13.24 41.57
C SER A 77 -6.66 -12.81 42.42
N SER A 78 -6.68 -11.59 42.95
CA SER A 78 -5.72 -11.10 43.93
C SER A 78 -6.35 -11.10 45.33
N PHE A 79 -5.55 -11.42 46.35
CA PHE A 79 -5.96 -11.20 47.73
C PHE A 79 -5.58 -9.78 48.12
N GLU A 80 -6.59 -8.93 48.33
CA GLU A 80 -6.41 -7.54 48.73
C GLU A 80 -6.89 -7.33 50.16
N LYS A 81 -6.14 -6.52 50.91
CA LYS A 81 -6.49 -6.22 52.30
C LYS A 81 -7.72 -5.33 52.32
N ASN A 82 -8.77 -5.76 53.02
CA ASN A 82 -10.00 -5.01 53.08
C ASN A 82 -9.84 -3.78 53.99
N PRO A 83 -10.00 -2.54 53.49
CA PRO A 83 -9.87 -1.33 54.31
C PRO A 83 -10.99 -1.19 55.35
N ASP A 84 -12.18 -1.77 55.09
CA ASP A 84 -13.38 -1.57 55.93
C ASP A 84 -13.52 -2.60 57.05
N THR A 85 -12.89 -3.77 56.95
CA THR A 85 -13.13 -4.89 57.87
C THR A 85 -11.94 -5.21 58.77
N GLY A 86 -11.38 -4.20 59.45
CA GLY A 86 -10.39 -4.37 60.51
C GLY A 86 -9.07 -5.05 60.11
N PRO A 87 -8.05 -5.04 60.99
CA PRO A 87 -6.75 -5.62 60.68
C PRO A 87 -6.83 -7.16 60.62
N GLY A 88 -6.69 -7.73 59.43
CA GLY A 88 -6.41 -9.16 59.23
C GLY A 88 -7.35 -9.92 58.28
N ARG A 89 -8.42 -9.29 57.77
CA ARG A 89 -9.31 -9.92 56.78
C ARG A 89 -8.89 -9.54 55.36
N MET A 90 -8.61 -10.56 54.55
CA MET A 90 -8.31 -10.41 53.11
C MET A 90 -9.59 -10.65 52.31
N ASN A 91 -9.82 -9.84 51.28
CA ASN A 91 -10.86 -10.08 50.28
C ASN A 91 -10.23 -10.70 49.03
N LEU A 92 -10.95 -11.64 48.41
CA LEU A 92 -10.63 -12.11 47.07
C LEU A 92 -11.23 -11.12 46.07
N VAL A 93 -10.37 -10.37 45.38
CA VAL A 93 -10.76 -9.40 44.36
C VAL A 93 -10.45 -9.99 42.99
N TYR A 94 -11.44 -10.02 42.11
CA TYR A 94 -11.26 -10.43 40.73
C TYR A 94 -11.04 -9.19 39.88
N ASN A 95 -9.79 -8.97 39.49
CA ASN A 95 -9.44 -7.89 38.59
C ASN A 95 -9.28 -8.45 37.17
N GLU A 96 -9.81 -7.71 36.19
CA GLU A 96 -9.60 -7.99 34.77
C GLU A 96 -8.23 -7.43 34.37
N HIS A 97 -7.36 -8.30 33.87
CA HIS A 97 -6.06 -7.94 33.35
C HIS A 97 -6.04 -8.21 31.85
N VAL A 98 -5.53 -7.25 31.09
CA VAL A 98 -5.32 -7.40 29.65
C VAL A 98 -3.90 -7.93 29.43
N GLU A 99 -3.79 -9.09 28.80
CA GLU A 99 -2.51 -9.68 28.38
C GLU A 99 -2.42 -9.71 26.85
N LEU A 100 -1.23 -9.41 26.33
CA LEU A 100 -0.94 -9.51 24.91
C LEU A 100 -0.46 -10.93 24.61
N VAL A 101 -1.22 -11.66 23.82
CA VAL A 101 -0.91 -13.04 23.42
C VAL A 101 -0.69 -13.09 21.91
N GLU A 102 0.37 -13.79 21.48
CA GLU A 102 0.59 -14.08 20.06
C GLU A 102 -0.32 -15.23 19.61
N VAL A 103 -1.15 -14.97 18.62
CA VAL A 103 -2.13 -15.90 18.04
C VAL A 103 -1.80 -16.08 16.55
N PRO A 104 -2.02 -17.25 15.93
CA PRO A 104 -1.89 -17.40 14.48
C PRO A 104 -2.79 -16.40 13.74
N ILE A 105 -2.37 -15.96 12.55
CA ILE A 105 -3.15 -14.96 11.80
C ILE A 105 -4.59 -15.41 11.56
N LYS A 106 -5.49 -14.43 11.53
CA LYS A 106 -6.90 -14.66 11.26
C LYS A 106 -7.12 -15.38 9.93
N ALA A 107 -8.08 -16.31 9.91
CA ALA A 107 -8.41 -17.08 8.71
C ALA A 107 -8.82 -16.21 7.51
N SER A 108 -9.46 -15.06 7.74
CA SER A 108 -9.80 -14.08 6.68
C SER A 108 -8.57 -13.57 5.94
N ASP A 109 -7.49 -13.33 6.68
CA ASP A 109 -6.30 -12.68 6.15
C ASP A 109 -5.47 -13.69 5.36
N ARG A 110 -5.45 -14.95 5.83
CA ARG A 110 -4.95 -16.09 5.04
C ARG A 110 -5.69 -16.25 3.72
N LEU A 111 -7.02 -16.18 3.75
CA LEU A 111 -7.84 -16.29 2.53
C LEU A 111 -7.58 -15.11 1.59
N LYS A 112 -7.40 -13.90 2.13
CA LYS A 112 -7.08 -12.74 1.30
C LYS A 112 -5.70 -12.86 0.65
N ALA A 113 -4.70 -13.37 1.37
CA ALA A 113 -3.39 -13.64 0.79
C ALA A 113 -3.46 -14.68 -0.34
N ARG A 114 -4.27 -15.74 -0.17
CA ARG A 114 -4.51 -16.76 -1.20
C ARG A 114 -5.23 -16.21 -2.43
N ASP A 115 -6.23 -15.35 -2.25
CA ASP A 115 -6.91 -14.65 -3.36
C ASP A 115 -5.93 -13.76 -4.15
N LEU A 116 -5.09 -12.99 -3.46
CA LEU A 116 -4.08 -12.15 -4.13
C LEU A 116 -3.05 -13.00 -4.91
N LEU A 117 -2.57 -14.10 -4.33
CA LEU A 117 -1.67 -15.03 -5.02
C LEU A 117 -2.36 -15.72 -6.21
N GLY A 118 -3.64 -16.10 -6.09
CA GLY A 118 -4.40 -16.71 -7.18
C GLY A 118 -4.63 -15.75 -8.35
N ARG A 119 -4.85 -14.46 -8.06
CA ARG A 119 -4.90 -13.39 -9.09
C ARG A 119 -3.56 -13.19 -9.77
N TYR A 120 -2.46 -13.17 -9.00
CA TYR A 120 -1.11 -13.08 -9.56
C TYR A 120 -0.80 -14.23 -10.51
N LEU A 121 -1.21 -15.45 -10.16
CA LEU A 121 -1.05 -16.65 -11.01
C LEU A 121 -2.12 -16.78 -12.10
N SER A 122 -3.06 -15.83 -12.20
CA SER A 122 -4.19 -15.86 -13.15
C SER A 122 -5.01 -17.16 -13.09
N ILE A 123 -5.16 -17.75 -11.90
CA ILE A 123 -5.93 -18.99 -11.68
C ILE A 123 -7.44 -18.72 -11.73
N PHE A 124 -7.85 -17.48 -11.43
CA PHE A 124 -9.25 -17.07 -11.46
C PHE A 124 -9.64 -16.54 -12.84
N THR A 125 -10.71 -17.08 -13.40
CA THR A 125 -11.32 -16.60 -14.64
C THR A 125 -12.65 -15.92 -14.33
N ASP A 126 -12.75 -14.63 -14.63
CA ASP A 126 -14.02 -13.91 -14.53
C ASP A 126 -14.84 -14.14 -15.80
N LYS A 127 -16.01 -14.76 -15.67
CA LYS A 127 -16.95 -14.88 -16.79
C LYS A 127 -17.73 -13.58 -16.92
N ILE A 128 -17.39 -12.77 -17.91
CA ILE A 128 -18.12 -11.55 -18.23
C ILE A 128 -19.08 -11.87 -19.39
N ASP A 129 -20.39 -11.78 -19.14
CA ASP A 129 -21.42 -11.94 -20.15
C ASP A 129 -21.78 -10.55 -20.71
N MET A 130 -21.21 -10.19 -21.87
CA MET A 130 -21.43 -8.90 -22.52
C MET A 130 -22.32 -9.06 -23.75
N ASN A 131 -23.63 -8.82 -23.59
CA ASN A 131 -24.53 -8.65 -24.71
C ASN A 131 -24.48 -7.20 -25.21
N MET A 132 -23.43 -6.85 -25.96
CA MET A 132 -23.27 -5.52 -26.55
C MET A 132 -23.90 -5.51 -27.94
N ALA A 133 -25.06 -4.87 -28.08
CA ALA A 133 -25.60 -4.53 -29.40
C ALA A 133 -24.72 -3.44 -30.03
N THR A 134 -23.72 -3.85 -30.83
CA THR A 134 -22.91 -2.90 -31.60
C THR A 134 -23.76 -2.31 -32.73
N PRO A 135 -24.01 -0.99 -32.76
CA PRO A 135 -24.72 -0.38 -33.87
C PRO A 135 -23.84 -0.44 -35.12
N VAL A 136 -24.39 -1.01 -36.20
CA VAL A 136 -23.77 -0.98 -37.54
C VAL A 136 -24.10 0.38 -38.16
N PHE A 137 -23.09 1.22 -38.37
CA PHE A 137 -23.26 2.46 -39.12
C PHE A 137 -23.17 2.14 -40.62
N ILE A 138 -24.28 2.32 -41.33
CA ILE A 138 -24.32 2.27 -42.80
C ILE A 138 -24.04 3.70 -43.27
N ASP A 139 -22.86 3.92 -43.84
CA ASP A 139 -22.50 5.20 -44.46
C ASP A 139 -22.95 5.19 -45.92
N SER A 140 -24.15 5.71 -46.17
CA SER A 140 -24.67 5.93 -47.52
C SER A 140 -24.36 7.37 -47.94
N ILE A 141 -23.13 7.63 -48.37
CA ILE A 141 -22.77 8.87 -49.07
C ILE A 141 -22.25 8.53 -50.48
N GLY A 142 -23.04 8.92 -51.48
CA GLY A 142 -22.60 9.30 -52.82
C GLY A 142 -22.14 8.19 -53.77
N GLN A 143 -23.09 7.53 -54.44
CA GLN A 143 -22.88 7.15 -55.84
C GLN A 143 -23.91 7.93 -56.66
N ASP A 144 -23.47 9.07 -57.21
CA ASP A 144 -24.16 9.71 -58.33
C ASP A 144 -24.10 8.73 -59.51
N ASP A 145 -25.24 8.16 -59.85
CA ASP A 145 -25.44 7.37 -61.06
C ASP A 145 -25.46 8.30 -62.29
N GLU A 146 -24.30 8.79 -62.73
CA GLU A 146 -24.12 9.16 -64.14
C GLU A 146 -23.90 7.86 -64.95
N LYS A 147 -25.00 7.25 -65.41
CA LYS A 147 -24.94 6.25 -66.49
C LYS A 147 -25.39 6.88 -67.79
N ASN A 148 -24.42 7.06 -68.68
CA ASN A 148 -24.55 7.38 -70.09
C ASN A 148 -25.67 6.59 -70.76
N ASP A 149 -26.64 7.31 -71.30
CA ASP A 149 -27.69 6.80 -72.17
C ASP A 149 -27.16 6.75 -73.62
N SER A 150 -26.30 5.77 -73.89
CA SER A 150 -25.89 5.43 -75.25
C SER A 150 -25.56 3.94 -75.30
N ASP A 151 -26.59 3.12 -75.51
CA ASP A 151 -26.57 1.93 -76.35
C ASP A 151 -27.70 0.97 -75.96
N LEU A 152 -28.88 1.20 -76.54
CA LEU A 152 -29.87 0.18 -76.87
C LEU A 152 -30.72 0.69 -78.05
N LYS A 153 -30.05 0.87 -79.19
CA LYS A 153 -30.66 0.51 -80.47
C LYS A 153 -30.54 -1.00 -80.60
N GLU A 154 -31.60 -1.61 -81.12
CA GLU A 154 -31.80 -3.05 -81.37
C GLU A 154 -32.42 -3.84 -80.21
N LEU A 155 -33.75 -3.73 -80.07
CA LEU A 155 -34.71 -4.81 -80.40
C LEU A 155 -36.16 -4.33 -80.19
#